data_AF-A0A2E3F0C3-F1
#
_entry.id   AF-A0A2E3F0C3-F1
#
_cell.length_a   1.000
_cell.length_b   1.000
_cell.length_c   1.000
_cell.angle_alpha   90.00
_cell.angle_beta   90.00
_cell.angle_gamma   90.00
#
_symmetry.space_group_name_H-M   'P 1'
#
loop_
_entity.id
_entity.type
_entity.pdbx_description
1 polymer ?
#
loop_
_entity_poly.entity_id
_entity_poly.type
_entity_poly.pdbx_seq_one_letter_code
_entity_poly.pdbx_strand_id
1 'polypeptide(L)'
;MAKQRTYKKRADFDLKDFLYNSKKPNTRILHFNEDIALHYGVDNALMIQNIAFWVYQNKDAGRNYHKGRYWTFNTVESFTAQYPFWTYAQVRRILKNCVKAGALYEGNFNRKKYDRTKWYTVSDQAKKIMGVL
;
A
#
# COMPACT_ATOMS: atom_id res chain seq x y z
N MET A 1 -47.94 4.33 3.71
CA MET A 1 -47.48 3.00 4.14
C MET A 1 -46.26 2.60 3.31
N ALA A 2 -45.09 2.52 3.92
CA ALA A 2 -43.83 2.21 3.23
C ALA A 2 -43.65 0.69 3.11
N LYS A 3 -43.51 0.17 1.89
CA LYS A 3 -43.21 -1.24 1.63
C LYS A 3 -41.77 -1.53 2.12
N GLN A 4 -41.64 -2.21 3.25
CA GLN A 4 -40.39 -2.82 3.70
C GLN A 4 -39.93 -3.80 2.60
N ARG A 5 -38.80 -3.50 1.95
CA ARG A 5 -38.11 -4.45 1.08
C ARG A 5 -37.53 -5.56 1.96
N THR A 6 -38.21 -6.69 2.01
CA THR A 6 -37.71 -7.93 2.64
C THR A 6 -36.45 -8.39 1.91
N TYR A 7 -35.29 -8.18 2.52
CA TYR A 7 -34.06 -8.86 2.13
C TYR A 7 -34.27 -10.35 2.39
N LYS A 8 -34.44 -11.14 1.32
CA LYS A 8 -34.30 -12.59 1.39
C LYS A 8 -32.95 -12.89 2.02
N LYS A 9 -32.94 -13.55 3.19
CA LYS A 9 -31.77 -14.19 3.81
C LYS A 9 -31.06 -14.99 2.71
N ARG A 10 -29.97 -14.43 2.17
CA ARG A 10 -29.04 -15.19 1.34
C ARG A 10 -28.40 -16.18 2.29
N ALA A 11 -28.59 -17.46 2.00
CA ALA A 11 -27.98 -18.57 2.70
C ALA A 11 -26.53 -18.27 3.06
N ASP A 12 -26.18 -18.66 4.27
CA ASP A 12 -24.91 -18.48 4.97
C ASP A 12 -23.72 -18.43 4.00
N PHE A 13 -23.24 -17.21 3.71
CA PHE A 13 -21.96 -17.02 3.05
C PHE A 13 -20.90 -17.33 4.09
N ASP A 14 -20.43 -18.58 4.09
CA ASP A 14 -19.32 -18.98 4.95
C ASP A 14 -18.04 -18.27 4.47
N LEU A 15 -17.67 -17.23 5.22
CA LEU A 15 -16.47 -16.44 4.98
C LEU A 15 -15.22 -17.34 4.99
N LYS A 16 -15.22 -18.43 5.77
CA LYS A 16 -14.09 -19.36 5.85
C LYS A 16 -13.97 -20.17 4.57
N ASP A 17 -15.07 -20.64 3.99
CA ASP A 17 -15.05 -21.35 2.71
C ASP A 17 -14.61 -20.45 1.54
N PHE A 18 -15.03 -19.19 1.53
CA PHE A 18 -14.56 -18.23 0.52
C PHE A 18 -13.07 -17.91 0.67
N LEU A 19 -12.59 -17.71 1.91
CA LEU A 19 -11.22 -17.31 2.20
C LEU A 19 -10.22 -18.48 2.12
N TYR A 20 -10.62 -19.71 2.44
CA TYR A 20 -9.71 -20.85 2.55
C TYR A 20 -10.00 -22.01 1.57
N ASN A 21 -11.22 -22.19 1.08
CA ASN A 21 -11.61 -23.33 0.25
C ASN A 21 -11.95 -22.98 -1.21
N SER A 22 -11.71 -21.74 -1.65
CA SER A 22 -11.89 -21.39 -3.06
C SER A 22 -10.76 -22.00 -3.90
N LYS A 23 -11.11 -22.87 -4.86
CA LYS A 23 -10.24 -23.37 -5.94
C LYS A 23 -9.79 -22.27 -6.93
N LYS A 24 -9.63 -21.03 -6.48
CA LYS A 24 -8.97 -19.95 -7.22
C LYS A 24 -7.52 -19.88 -6.74
N PRO A 25 -6.54 -20.41 -7.48
CA PRO A 25 -5.15 -20.24 -7.10
C PRO A 25 -4.85 -18.74 -7.10
N ASN A 26 -4.40 -18.21 -5.96
CA ASN A 26 -3.90 -16.84 -5.75
C ASN A 26 -4.94 -15.74 -5.49
N THR A 27 -5.90 -15.96 -4.59
CA THR A 27 -6.61 -14.81 -3.97
C THR A 27 -5.66 -14.05 -3.06
N ARG A 28 -5.23 -12.84 -3.46
CA ARG A 28 -4.38 -11.95 -2.65
C ARG A 28 -5.25 -11.07 -1.75
N ILE A 29 -5.15 -11.24 -0.44
CA ILE A 29 -5.76 -10.34 0.54
C ILE A 29 -4.83 -9.15 0.77
N LEU A 30 -5.40 -7.94 0.76
CA LEU A 30 -4.68 -6.71 1.06
C LEU A 30 -5.11 -6.17 2.42
N HIS A 31 -4.13 -5.81 3.23
CA HIS A 31 -4.34 -5.18 4.53
C HIS A 31 -3.80 -3.75 4.49
N PHE A 32 -4.44 -2.84 5.20
CA PHE A 32 -3.99 -1.47 5.43
C PHE A 32 -4.36 -1.02 6.84
N ASN A 33 -3.63 -0.04 7.36
CA ASN A 33 -3.92 0.56 8.66
C ASN A 33 -5.10 1.55 8.55
N GLU A 34 -6.08 1.43 9.46
CA GLU A 34 -7.30 2.24 9.47
C GLU A 34 -7.02 3.74 9.71
N ASP A 35 -6.15 4.08 10.66
CA ASP A 35 -5.80 5.47 10.96
C ASP A 35 -5.12 6.18 9.78
N ILE A 36 -4.27 5.44 9.04
CA ILE A 36 -3.69 5.94 7.80
C ILE A 36 -4.78 6.13 6.74
N ALA A 37 -5.76 5.24 6.65
CA ALA A 37 -6.87 5.40 5.71
C ALA A 37 -7.77 6.59 6.07
N LEU A 38 -8.03 6.82 7.36
CA LEU A 38 -8.77 8.00 7.83
C LEU A 38 -8.02 9.29 7.50
N HIS A 39 -6.69 9.30 7.63
CA HIS A 39 -5.90 10.51 7.43
C HIS A 39 -5.55 10.78 5.96
N TYR A 40 -5.22 9.75 5.19
CA TYR A 40 -4.70 9.88 3.83
C TYR A 40 -5.62 9.29 2.75
N GLY A 41 -6.68 8.57 3.11
CA GLY A 41 -7.56 7.85 2.19
C GLY A 41 -7.08 6.43 1.87
N VAL A 42 -8.01 5.53 1.53
CA VAL A 42 -7.78 4.08 1.36
C VAL A 42 -6.71 3.76 0.33
N ASP A 43 -6.75 4.39 -0.85
CA ASP A 43 -5.76 4.16 -1.91
C ASP A 43 -4.33 4.48 -1.44
N ASN A 44 -4.17 5.61 -0.75
CA ASN A 44 -2.89 6.03 -0.20
C ASN A 44 -2.46 5.10 0.94
N ALA A 45 -3.40 4.68 1.79
CA ALA A 45 -3.10 3.78 2.92
C ALA A 45 -2.55 2.44 2.48
N LEU A 46 -3.14 1.84 1.44
CA LEU A 46 -2.63 0.61 0.83
C LEU A 46 -1.18 0.78 0.31
N MET A 47 -0.90 1.89 -0.37
CA MET A 47 0.44 2.18 -0.89
C MET A 47 1.46 2.45 0.23
N ILE A 48 1.08 3.24 1.24
CA ILE A 48 1.90 3.56 2.41
C ILE A 48 2.23 2.27 3.18
N GLN A 49 1.25 1.40 3.43
CA GLN A 49 1.44 0.11 4.10
C GLN A 49 2.44 -0.78 3.35
N ASN A 50 2.32 -0.86 2.02
CA ASN A 50 3.24 -1.64 1.20
C ASN A 50 4.69 -1.12 1.29
N ILE A 51 4.86 0.20 1.21
CA ILE A 51 6.18 0.83 1.33
C ILE A 51 6.74 0.63 2.74
N ALA A 52 5.92 0.77 3.77
CA ALA A 52 6.30 0.54 5.17
C ALA A 52 6.86 -0.88 5.37
N PHE A 53 6.17 -1.89 4.85
CA PHE A 53 6.62 -3.28 4.89
C PHE A 53 8.02 -3.43 4.29
N TRP A 54 8.23 -2.94 3.06
CA TRP A 54 9.54 -3.09 2.41
C TRP A 54 10.65 -2.28 3.07
N VAL A 55 10.34 -1.11 3.62
CA VAL A 55 11.29 -0.31 4.41
C VAL A 55 11.70 -1.09 5.67
N TYR A 56 10.76 -1.73 6.35
CA TYR A 56 11.02 -2.56 7.52
C TYR A 56 11.87 -3.79 7.17
N GLN A 57 11.52 -4.51 6.11
CA GLN A 57 12.32 -5.64 5.62
C GLN A 57 13.76 -5.22 5.27
N ASN A 58 13.94 -4.04 4.67
CA ASN A 58 15.27 -3.51 4.35
C ASN A 58 16.05 -3.10 5.61
N LYS A 59 15.36 -2.58 6.63
CA LYS A 59 15.93 -2.29 7.95
C LYS A 59 16.45 -3.57 8.61
N ASP A 60 15.62 -4.60 8.71
CA ASP A 60 16.00 -5.88 9.32
C ASP A 60 17.15 -6.56 8.57
N ALA A 61 17.18 -6.41 7.24
CA ALA A 61 18.28 -6.90 6.41
C ALA A 61 19.51 -5.97 6.36
N GLY A 62 19.52 -4.83 7.07
CA GLY A 62 20.64 -3.91 7.13
C GLY A 62 21.02 -3.25 5.78
N ARG A 63 20.08 -3.13 4.85
CA ARG A 63 20.35 -2.66 3.47
C ARG A 63 19.55 -1.42 3.10
N ASN A 64 19.91 -0.76 2.00
CA ASN A 64 19.20 0.43 1.49
C ASN A 64 19.11 1.59 2.51
N TYR A 65 20.14 1.74 3.34
CA TYR A 65 20.25 2.84 4.30
C TYR A 65 20.89 4.05 3.65
N HIS A 66 20.14 5.14 3.55
CA HIS A 66 20.59 6.40 2.94
C HIS A 66 20.06 7.58 3.72
N LYS A 67 20.91 8.60 3.94
CA LYS A 67 20.52 9.86 4.59
C LYS A 67 19.78 9.66 5.92
N GLY A 68 20.29 8.76 6.77
CA GLY A 68 19.73 8.53 8.11
C GLY A 68 18.45 7.67 8.14
N ARG A 69 18.03 7.08 7.01
CA ARG A 69 16.76 6.34 6.90
C ARG A 69 16.92 5.10 6.03
N TYR A 70 16.08 4.10 6.27
CA TYR A 70 15.93 2.95 5.38
C TYR A 70 14.91 3.26 4.30
N TRP A 71 15.15 2.76 3.09
CA TRP A 71 14.35 3.04 1.91
C TRP A 71 13.99 1.77 1.18
N THR A 72 12.90 1.82 0.42
CA THR A 72 12.62 0.86 -0.65
C THR A 72 12.64 1.58 -1.99
N PHE A 73 12.78 0.85 -3.07
CA PHE A 73 12.74 1.41 -4.41
C PHE A 73 11.86 0.56 -5.30
N ASN A 74 11.12 1.22 -6.17
CA ASN A 74 10.30 0.52 -7.16
C ASN A 74 9.96 1.45 -8.32
N THR A 75 9.61 0.85 -9.46
CA THR A 75 9.06 1.59 -10.60
C THR A 75 7.54 1.68 -10.50
N VAL A 76 6.94 2.67 -11.17
CA VAL A 76 5.47 2.79 -11.22
C VAL A 76 4.88 1.59 -11.95
N GLU A 77 5.56 1.08 -12.97
CA GLU A 77 5.21 -0.12 -13.72
C GLU A 77 5.15 -1.35 -12.82
N SER A 78 6.15 -1.55 -11.96
CA SER A 78 6.17 -2.67 -11.01
C SER A 78 5.07 -2.56 -9.96
N PHE A 79 4.81 -1.37 -9.43
CA PHE A 79 3.64 -1.17 -8.55
C PHE A 79 2.32 -1.46 -9.28
N THR A 80 2.20 -1.06 -10.54
CA THR A 80 1.01 -1.31 -11.36
C THR A 80 0.81 -2.81 -11.58
N ALA A 81 1.88 -3.57 -11.83
CA ALA A 81 1.83 -5.02 -11.93
C ALA A 81 1.42 -5.69 -10.61
N GLN A 82 1.86 -5.15 -9.47
CA GLN A 82 1.48 -5.65 -8.14
C GLN A 82 0.02 -5.34 -7.79
N TYR A 83 -0.53 -4.23 -8.29
CA TYR A 83 -1.89 -3.77 -8.00
C TYR A 83 -2.69 -3.61 -9.31
N PRO A 84 -3.07 -4.73 -9.96
CA PRO A 84 -3.65 -4.70 -11.32
C PRO A 84 -5.04 -4.06 -11.41
N PHE A 85 -5.65 -3.72 -10.26
CA PHE A 85 -6.90 -2.95 -10.19
C PHE A 85 -6.69 -1.43 -10.28
N TRP A 86 -5.44 -0.95 -10.20
CA TRP A 86 -5.08 0.43 -10.51
C TRP A 86 -4.35 0.50 -11.85
N THR A 87 -4.71 1.49 -12.65
CA THR A 87 -3.94 1.90 -13.83
C THR A 87 -2.61 2.53 -13.43
N TYR A 88 -1.66 2.56 -14.37
CA TYR A 88 -0.39 3.27 -14.20
C TYR A 88 -0.59 4.73 -13.76
N ALA A 89 -1.57 5.43 -14.33
CA ALA A 89 -1.88 6.81 -13.97
C ALA A 89 -2.40 6.94 -12.53
N GLN A 90 -3.23 5.99 -12.07
CA GLN A 90 -3.69 5.95 -10.67
C GLN A 90 -2.53 5.69 -9.72
N VAL A 91 -1.67 4.70 -9.99
CA VAL A 91 -0.49 4.42 -9.15
C VAL A 91 0.42 5.65 -9.06
N ARG A 92 0.73 6.29 -10.20
CA ARG A 92 1.52 7.52 -10.23
C ARG A 92 0.88 8.64 -9.40
N ARG A 93 -0.44 8.82 -9.50
CA ARG A 93 -1.20 9.80 -8.72
C ARG A 93 -1.16 9.50 -7.23
N ILE A 94 -1.36 8.24 -6.84
CA ILE A 94 -1.32 7.78 -5.44
C ILE A 94 0.05 8.07 -4.82
N LEU A 95 1.14 7.67 -5.48
CA LEU A 95 2.50 7.95 -4.99
C LEU A 95 2.75 9.45 -4.86
N LYS A 96 2.35 10.25 -5.85
CA LYS A 96 2.47 11.72 -5.81
C LYS A 96 1.67 12.31 -4.65
N ASN A 97 0.46 11.81 -4.40
CA ASN A 97 -0.40 12.27 -3.31
C ASN A 97 0.21 11.93 -1.95
N CYS A 98 0.74 10.72 -1.77
CA CYS A 98 1.41 10.30 -0.54
C CYS A 98 2.62 11.20 -0.22
N VAL A 99 3.42 11.56 -1.23
CA VAL A 99 4.56 12.48 -1.06
C VAL A 99 4.08 13.91 -0.78
N LYS A 100 3.11 14.42 -1.55
CA LYS A 100 2.57 15.78 -1.37
C LYS A 100 1.92 15.97 0.01
N ALA A 101 1.26 14.93 0.53
CA ALA A 101 0.63 14.94 1.85
C ALA A 101 1.63 14.71 3.00
N GLY A 102 2.92 14.54 2.73
CA GLY A 102 3.94 14.32 3.75
C GLY A 102 3.92 12.92 4.38
N ALA A 103 3.18 11.97 3.80
CA ALA A 103 3.14 10.58 4.30
C ALA A 103 4.40 9.79 3.90
N LEU A 104 4.97 10.12 2.74
CA LEU A 104 6.18 9.51 2.20
C LEU A 104 7.23 10.57 1.87
N TYR A 105 8.50 10.21 2.03
CA TYR A 105 9.60 10.92 1.40
C TYR A 105 10.00 10.22 0.10
N GLU A 106 10.31 11.01 -0.93
CA GLU A 106 10.83 10.55 -2.21
C GLU A 106 12.32 10.87 -2.31
N GLY A 107 13.10 9.96 -2.87
CA GLY A 107 14.52 10.11 -3.11
C GLY A 107 14.98 9.49 -4.43
N ASN A 108 16.24 9.71 -4.75
CA ASN A 108 16.92 9.06 -5.86
C ASN A 108 18.33 8.66 -5.42
N PHE A 109 18.57 7.35 -5.35
CA PHE A 109 19.87 6.77 -5.01
C PHE A 109 20.34 5.81 -6.12
N ASN A 110 19.83 5.99 -7.35
CA ASN A 110 20.21 5.18 -8.48
C ASN A 110 21.65 5.51 -8.91
N ARG A 111 22.40 4.47 -9.29
CA ARG A 111 23.77 4.66 -9.82
C ARG A 111 23.76 5.30 -11.21
N LYS A 112 22.74 5.00 -12.02
CA LYS A 112 22.65 5.43 -13.42
C LYS A 112 21.61 6.54 -13.57
N LYS A 113 21.98 7.63 -14.27
CA LYS A 113 21.10 8.80 -14.46
C LYS A 113 19.82 8.51 -15.26
N TYR A 114 19.82 7.51 -16.12
CA TYR A 114 18.65 7.12 -16.91
C TYR A 114 17.71 6.14 -16.19
N ASP A 115 18.11 5.64 -15.02
CA ASP A 115 17.25 4.77 -14.21
C ASP A 115 16.15 5.61 -13.56
N ARG A 116 14.91 5.32 -13.96
CA ARG A 116 13.71 6.02 -13.52
C ARG A 116 13.11 5.44 -12.24
N THR A 117 13.75 4.44 -11.63
CA THR A 117 13.34 3.87 -10.35
C THR A 117 13.32 4.95 -9.29
N LYS A 118 12.23 5.03 -8.53
CA LYS A 118 12.10 6.00 -7.44
C LYS A 118 12.28 5.31 -6.10
N TRP A 119 12.88 6.03 -5.17
CA TRP A 119 13.10 5.55 -3.81
C TRP A 119 12.08 6.20 -2.88
N TYR A 120 11.52 5.42 -1.98
CA TYR A 120 10.50 5.83 -1.03
C TYR A 120 10.85 5.38 0.37
N THR A 121 10.52 6.22 1.35
CA THR A 121 10.50 5.86 2.77
C THR A 121 9.30 6.51 3.45
N VAL A 122 8.83 5.91 4.53
CA VAL A 122 7.69 6.40 5.30
C VAL A 122 8.14 7.56 6.19
N SER A 123 7.38 8.65 6.23
CA SER A 123 7.66 9.77 7.11
C SER A 123 7.46 9.42 8.58
N ASP A 124 8.07 10.21 9.48
CA ASP A 124 7.92 9.96 10.91
C ASP A 124 6.48 10.21 11.37
N GLN A 125 5.77 11.17 10.76
CA GLN A 125 4.35 11.39 11.00
C GLN A 125 3.51 10.16 10.62
N ALA A 126 3.71 9.60 9.43
CA ALA A 126 2.94 8.44 8.99
C ALA A 126 3.25 7.20 9.85
N LYS A 127 4.50 7.00 10.27
CA LYS A 127 4.83 5.91 11.21
C LYS A 127 4.18 6.10 12.59
N LYS A 128 4.10 7.34 13.09
CA LYS A 128 3.40 7.66 14.34
C LYS A 128 1.91 7.32 14.24
N ILE A 129 1.27 7.69 13.13
CA ILE A 129 -0.14 7.35 12.87
C ILE A 129 -0.34 5.84 12.78
N MET A 130 0.60 5.11 12.17
CA MET A 130 0.56 3.63 12.11
C MET A 130 0.77 2.95 13.46
N GLY A 131 1.23 3.66 14.51
CA GLY A 131 1.59 3.06 15.79
C GLY A 131 2.87 2.20 15.76
N VAL A 132 3.79 2.48 14.83
CA VAL A 132 5.05 1.72 14.65
C VAL A 132 6.31 2.53 14.99
N LEU A 133 6.13 3.68 15.65
CA LEU A 133 7.19 4.52 16.23
C LEU A 133 7.01 4.65 17.73
#